data_AF-A0A2V8XIB2-F1
#
_entry.id   AF-A0A2V8XIB2-F1
#
_cell.length_a   1.000
_cell.length_b   1.000
_cell.length_c   1.000
_cell.angle_alpha   90.00
_cell.angle_beta   90.00
_cell.angle_gamma   90.00
#
_symmetry.space_group_name_H-M   'P 1'
#
loop_
_entity.id
_entity.type
_entity.pdbx_description
1 polymer ?
#
loop_
_entity_poly.entity_id
_entity_poly.type
_entity_poly.pdbx_seq_one_letter_code
_entity_poly.pdbx_strand_id
1 'polypeptide(L)' 'DYPVTGDSSSDARSYKKVDDHTLEFAGKKGGKITISGRIVLSADGKTRTVTTSGTDAKGNKVSSTSVYDKQ' A
#
# COMPACT_ATOMS: atom_id res chain seq x y z
N ASP A 1 12.49 3.05 4.54
CA ASP A 1 11.33 3.95 4.31
C ASP A 1 11.68 4.94 3.23
N TYR A 2 10.71 5.25 2.37
CA TYR A 2 10.81 6.18 1.26
C TYR A 2 9.84 7.35 1.50
N PRO A 3 10.29 8.61 1.38
CA PRO A 3 9.42 9.77 1.55
C PRO A 3 8.22 9.75 0.61
N VAL A 4 7.06 10.15 1.10
CA VAL A 4 5.83 10.35 0.32
C VAL A 4 5.48 11.83 0.35
N THR A 5 5.31 12.41 -0.84
CA THR A 5 4.89 13.81 -1.01
C THR A 5 3.53 13.87 -1.69
N GLY A 6 2.70 14.85 -1.34
CA GLY A 6 1.37 15.04 -1.95
C GLY A 6 0.24 14.19 -1.35
N ASP A 7 0.53 13.36 -0.34
CA ASP A 7 -0.45 12.63 0.44
C ASP A 7 -0.52 13.20 1.87
N SER A 8 -1.69 13.69 2.28
CA SER A 8 -1.86 14.23 3.63
C SER A 8 -1.83 13.14 4.72
N SER A 9 -2.20 11.91 4.36
CA SER A 9 -2.39 10.77 5.25
C SER A 9 -1.11 9.97 5.53
N SER A 10 -0.07 10.12 4.71
CA SER A 10 1.22 9.42 4.85
C SER A 10 2.38 10.31 4.42
N ASP A 11 3.46 10.36 5.21
CA ASP A 11 4.73 11.04 4.88
C ASP A 11 5.87 10.09 4.49
N ALA A 12 5.70 8.80 4.75
CA ALA A 12 6.65 7.78 4.35
C ALA A 12 5.98 6.45 3.99
N ARG A 13 6.67 5.66 3.17
CA ARG A 13 6.24 4.31 2.81
C ARG A 13 7.39 3.31 2.89
N SER A 14 7.11 2.11 3.34
CA SER A 14 8.05 1.00 3.38
C SER A 14 7.52 -0.15 2.54
N TYR A 15 8.43 -0.96 2.02
CA TYR A 15 8.10 -2.13 1.22
C TYR A 15 8.94 -3.32 1.66
N LYS A 16 8.34 -4.50 1.58
CA LYS A 16 9.00 -5.78 1.80
C LYS A 16 8.62 -6.71 0.66
N LYS A 17 9.61 -7.27 -0.03
CA LYS A 17 9.39 -8.30 -1.03
C LYS A 17 9.02 -9.61 -0.34
N VAL A 18 7.88 -10.20 -0.72
CA VAL A 18 7.45 -11.52 -0.23
C VAL A 18 7.88 -12.59 -1.22
N ASP A 19 7.64 -12.35 -2.50
CA ASP A 19 8.04 -13.19 -3.62
C ASP A 19 8.18 -12.34 -4.90
N ASP A 20 8.39 -12.97 -6.05
CA ASP A 20 8.59 -12.26 -7.33
C ASP A 20 7.39 -11.45 -7.81
N HIS A 21 6.18 -11.79 -7.38
CA HIS A 21 4.94 -11.12 -7.77
C HIS A 21 4.24 -10.42 -6.60
N THR A 22 4.81 -10.47 -5.40
CA THR A 22 4.17 -9.94 -4.20
C THR A 22 5.08 -9.00 -3.42
N LEU A 23 4.55 -7.82 -3.09
CA LEU A 23 5.10 -6.92 -2.09
C LEU A 23 4.11 -6.71 -0.94
N GLU A 24 4.63 -6.59 0.27
CA GLU A 24 3.94 -5.94 1.38
C GLU A 24 4.38 -4.48 1.45
N PHE A 25 3.48 -3.60 1.88
CA PHE A 25 3.81 -2.21 2.14
C PHE A 25 3.19 -1.70 3.43
N ALA A 26 3.80 -0.66 3.99
CA ALA A 26 3.21 0.13 5.08
C ALA A 26 3.38 1.62 4.78
N GLY A 27 2.27 2.37 4.85
CA GLY A 27 2.24 3.82 4.86
C GLY A 27 2.34 4.34 6.30
N LYS A 28 3.13 5.38 6.51
CA LYS A 28 3.42 5.94 7.83
C LYS A 28 3.15 7.44 7.85
N LYS A 29 2.74 7.95 9.00
CA LYS A 29 2.66 9.37 9.34
C LYS A 29 3.37 9.60 10.68
N GLY A 30 4.37 10.47 10.71
CA GLY A 30 5.16 10.73 11.91
C GLY A 30 5.79 9.46 12.49
N GLY A 31 6.22 8.54 11.63
CA GLY A 31 6.81 7.25 12.03
C GLY A 31 5.82 6.16 12.45
N LYS A 32 4.51 6.47 12.59
CA LYS A 32 3.47 5.48 12.93
C LYS A 32 2.82 4.92 11.67
N ILE A 33 2.59 3.61 11.63
CA ILE A 33 1.87 2.96 10.52
C ILE A 33 0.40 3.38 10.57
N THR A 34 -0.09 3.96 9.49
CA THR A 34 -1.50 4.38 9.31
C THR A 34 -2.26 3.39 8.43
N ILE A 35 -1.58 2.85 7.43
CA ILE A 35 -2.10 1.83 6.50
C ILE A 35 -1.04 0.77 6.22
N SER A 36 -1.49 -0.43 5.89
CA SER A 36 -0.64 -1.52 5.39
C SER A 36 -1.38 -2.30 4.33
N GLY A 37 -0.65 -3.02 3.49
CA GLY A 37 -1.30 -3.80 2.46
C GLY A 37 -0.38 -4.70 1.68
N ARG A 38 -0.99 -5.35 0.69
CA ARG A 38 -0.33 -6.27 -0.24
C ARG A 38 -0.52 -5.78 -1.66
N ILE A 39 0.55 -5.87 -2.43
CA ILE A 39 0.59 -5.59 -3.86
C ILE A 39 0.89 -6.91 -4.55
N VAL A 40 0.03 -7.32 -5.47
CA VAL A 40 0.18 -8.54 -6.26
C VAL A 40 0.22 -8.15 -7.73
N LEU A 41 1.23 -8.63 -8.43
CA LEU A 41 1.33 -8.56 -9.89
C LEU A 41 0.75 -9.84 -10.50
N SER A 42 -0.01 -9.70 -11.59
CA SER A 42 -0.45 -10.86 -12.37
C SER A 42 0.77 -11.62 -12.94
N ALA A 43 0.61 -12.91 -13.19
CA ALA A 43 1.69 -13.75 -13.72
C ALA A 43 2.22 -13.26 -15.09
N ASP A 44 1.38 -12.58 -15.87
CA ASP A 44 1.77 -11.96 -17.15
C ASP A 44 2.29 -10.51 -17.00
N GLY A 45 2.35 -9.99 -15.78
CA GLY A 45 2.86 -8.66 -15.45
C GLY A 45 2.02 -7.50 -16.00
N LYS A 46 0.80 -7.75 -16.49
CA LYS A 46 -0.07 -6.72 -17.09
C LYS A 46 -0.94 -5.99 -16.08
N THR A 47 -1.24 -6.61 -14.95
CA THR A 47 -2.13 -6.03 -13.95
C THR A 47 -1.48 -6.04 -12.57
N ARG A 48 -1.74 -5.00 -11.80
CA ARG A 48 -1.35 -4.87 -10.39
C ARG A 48 -2.59 -4.70 -9.53
N THR A 49 -2.78 -5.61 -8.59
CA THR A 49 -3.82 -5.52 -7.57
C THR A 49 -3.21 -5.07 -6.25
N VAL A 50 -3.81 -4.05 -5.63
CA VAL A 50 -3.40 -3.52 -4.32
C VAL A 50 -4.56 -3.69 -3.35
N THR A 51 -4.35 -4.45 -2.29
CA THR A 51 -5.28 -4.54 -1.17
C THR A 51 -4.69 -3.77 0.00
N THR A 52 -5.43 -2.80 0.51
CA THR A 52 -5.00 -1.93 1.61
C THR A 52 -5.95 -2.10 2.77
N SER A 53 -5.41 -2.15 3.98
CA SER A 53 -6.16 -2.07 5.22
C SER A 53 -5.55 -1.01 6.12
N GLY A 54 -6.39 -0.33 6.88
CA GLY A 54 -5.94 0.73 7.77
C GLY A 54 -7.03 1.17 8.73
N THR A 55 -6.76 2.28 9.39
CA THR A 55 -7.71 2.95 10.28
C THR A 55 -7.95 4.37 9.76
N ASP A 56 -9.22 4.77 9.61
CA ASP A 56 -9.56 6.14 9.23
C ASP A 56 -9.33 7.12 10.40
N ALA A 57 -9.50 8.42 10.13
CA ALA A 57 -9.34 9.46 11.16
C ALA A 57 -10.33 9.34 12.34
N LYS A 58 -11.41 8.57 12.19
CA LYS A 58 -12.43 8.32 13.22
C LYS A 58 -12.18 7.03 14.02
N GLY A 59 -11.13 6.28 13.69
CA GLY A 59 -10.80 5.02 14.37
C GLY A 59 -11.46 3.78 13.75
N ASN A 60 -12.17 3.90 12.63
CA ASN A 60 -12.82 2.77 11.99
C ASN A 60 -11.80 1.99 11.14
N LYS A 61 -11.89 0.67 11.18
CA LYS A 61 -11.13 -0.19 10.26
C LYS A 61 -11.69 -0.01 8.85
N VAL A 62 -10.80 0.24 7.90
CA VAL A 62 -11.13 0.37 6.48
C VAL A 62 -10.31 -0.63 5.67
N SER A 63 -10.91 -1.13 4.60
CA SER A 63 -10.22 -1.98 3.62
C SER A 63 -10.66 -1.59 2.21
N SER A 64 -9.70 -1.57 1.28
CA SER A 64 -9.96 -1.24 -0.12
C SER A 64 -9.10 -2.10 -1.05
N THR A 65 -9.65 -2.42 -2.22
CA THR A 65 -8.91 -3.09 -3.30
C THR A 65 -8.90 -2.19 -4.52
N SER A 66 -7.74 -2.03 -5.13
CA SER A 66 -7.55 -1.26 -6.36
C SER A 66 -6.82 -2.11 -7.39
N VAL A 67 -7.28 -2.08 -8.63
CA VAL A 67 -6.72 -2.85 -9.74
C VAL A 67 -6.25 -1.86 -10.80
N TYR A 68 -5.02 -2.02 -11.25
CA TYR A 68 -4.38 -1.14 -12.23
C TYR A 68 -3.83 -1.98 -13.37
N ASP A 69 -4.15 -1.60 -14.60
CA ASP A 69 -3.50 -2.12 -15.78
C ASP A 69 -2.22 -1.35 -16.08
N LYS A 70 -1.25 -2.07 -16.63
CA LYS A 70 -0.01 -1.47 -17.13
C LYS A 70 -0.31 -0.72 -18.42
N GLN A 71 0.01 0.58 -18.44
CA GLN A 71 0.01 1.41 -19.66
C GLN A 71 1.30 1.25 -20.46
#